data_AF-A0A1F4NWB5-F1
#
_entry.id   AF-A0A1F4NWB5-F1
#
_cell.length_a   1.000
_cell.length_b   1.000
_cell.length_c   1.000
_cell.angle_alpha   90.00
_cell.angle_beta   90.00
_cell.angle_gamma   90.00
#
_symmetry.space_group_name_H-M   'P 1'
#
loop_
_entity.id
_entity.type
_entity.pdbx_description
1 polymer ?
#
loop_
_entity_poly.entity_id
_entity_poly.type
_entity_poly.pdbx_seq_one_letter_code
_entity_poly.pdbx_strand_id
1 'polypeptide(L)'
;MLASLGLGFAAWFSRDVIGTTTTLNSVSYWGTVATLVALLLAITEIAYSIQTTKSLQEQTAAALAAVRRVEDASTLSDCIAAIDITTHAVLSERYDAALGAYQHFRKLCVRTIPGFQIPTTQNSSALNDLGELELKLASATRVNAGAGLSKPQKHEILRRLLLTKQAVELHNPANRS
;
A
#
# COMPACT_ATOMS: atom_id res chain seq x y z
N MET A 1 27.06 36.39 3.33
CA MET A 1 28.50 36.66 3.16
C MET A 1 28.97 36.58 1.71
N LEU A 2 28.59 35.58 0.92
CA LEU A 2 28.96 35.51 -0.51
C LEU A 2 28.36 36.65 -1.35
N ALA A 3 27.11 37.03 -1.10
CA ALA A 3 26.46 38.14 -1.82
C ALA A 3 27.11 39.51 -1.56
N SER A 4 27.58 39.78 -0.33
CA SER A 4 28.25 41.04 0.03
C SER A 4 29.67 41.14 -0.54
N LEU A 5 30.39 40.01 -0.60
CA LEU A 5 31.68 39.92 -1.30
C LEU A 5 31.51 40.10 -2.81
N GLY A 6 30.46 39.51 -3.40
CA GLY A 6 30.14 39.68 -4.82
C GLY A 6 29.80 41.12 -5.21
N LEU A 7 29.01 41.83 -4.39
CA LEU A 7 28.68 43.24 -4.61
C LEU A 7 29.90 44.16 -4.45
N GLY A 8 30.77 43.90 -3.46
CA GLY A 8 32.02 44.64 -3.26
C GLY A 8 33.00 44.44 -4.41
N PHE A 9 33.15 43.21 -4.89
CA PHE A 9 33.98 42.89 -6.06
C PHE A 9 33.44 43.52 -7.35
N ALA A 10 32.11 43.46 -7.57
CA ALA A 10 31.47 44.09 -8.71
C ALA A 10 31.65 45.62 -8.71
N ALA A 11 31.51 46.28 -7.55
CA ALA A 11 31.70 47.72 -7.42
C ALA A 11 33.16 48.17 -7.63
N TRP A 12 34.13 47.38 -7.17
CA TRP A 12 35.56 47.63 -7.40
C TRP A 12 35.91 47.45 -8.88
N PHE A 13 35.49 46.34 -9.47
CA PHE A 13 35.74 46.03 -10.88
C PHE A 13 35.10 47.05 -11.82
N SER A 14 33.89 47.54 -11.50
CA SER A 14 33.20 48.57 -12.27
C SER A 14 34.00 49.88 -12.39
N ARG A 15 34.86 50.21 -11.43
CA ARG A 15 35.67 51.44 -11.47
C ARG A 15 36.80 51.38 -12.52
N ASP A 16 37.41 50.22 -12.74
CA ASP A 16 38.54 50.07 -13.67
C ASP A 16 38.11 49.85 -15.13
N VAL A 17 36.88 49.39 -15.36
CA VAL A 17 36.36 49.09 -16.72
C VAL A 17 35.99 50.36 -17.51
N ILE A 18 35.66 51.45 -16.83
CA ILE A 18 35.16 52.69 -17.46
C ILE A 18 36.27 53.48 -18.18
N GLY A 19 37.55 53.13 -17.99
CA GLY A 19 38.68 53.94 -18.46
C GLY A 19 39.20 53.69 -19.88
N THR A 20 39.08 52.47 -20.45
CA THR A 20 39.73 52.15 -21.75
C THR A 20 39.01 51.04 -22.55
N THR A 21 39.04 51.12 -23.88
CA THR A 21 38.44 50.10 -24.78
C THR A 21 39.07 48.71 -24.60
N THR A 22 40.35 48.63 -24.24
CA THR A 22 41.08 47.36 -24.02
C THR A 22 40.63 46.63 -22.75
N THR A 23 40.33 47.34 -21.66
CA THR A 23 39.79 46.74 -20.43
C THR A 23 38.37 46.24 -20.65
N LEU A 24 37.55 46.99 -21.39
CA LEU A 24 36.17 46.62 -21.73
C LEU A 24 36.09 45.33 -22.57
N ASN A 25 37.00 45.15 -23.53
CA ASN A 25 37.05 43.93 -24.34
C ASN A 25 37.48 42.70 -23.51
N SER A 26 38.43 42.89 -22.59
CA SER A 26 38.89 41.83 -21.67
C SER A 26 37.77 41.39 -20.72
N VAL A 27 36.99 42.34 -20.19
CA VAL A 27 35.83 42.08 -19.34
C VAL A 27 34.74 41.33 -20.08
N SER A 28 34.42 41.75 -21.31
CA SER A 28 33.45 41.08 -22.17
C SER A 28 33.84 39.62 -22.46
N TYR A 29 35.13 39.38 -22.74
CA TYR A 29 35.68 38.05 -22.94
C TYR A 29 35.53 37.17 -21.69
N TRP A 30 35.99 37.65 -20.52
CA TRP A 30 35.87 36.90 -19.26
C TRP A 30 34.41 36.69 -18.82
N GLY A 31 33.54 37.68 -19.09
CA GLY A 31 32.10 37.56 -18.85
C GLY A 31 31.48 36.45 -19.69
N THR A 32 31.86 36.36 -20.97
CA THR A 32 31.37 35.33 -21.90
C THR A 32 31.90 33.94 -21.53
N VAL A 33 33.16 33.84 -21.11
CA VAL A 33 33.73 32.58 -20.60
C VAL A 33 33.01 32.16 -19.31
N ALA A 34 32.79 33.09 -18.38
CA ALA A 34 32.09 32.80 -17.12
C ALA A 34 30.64 32.33 -17.34
N THR A 35 29.90 32.96 -18.27
CA THR A 35 28.53 32.53 -18.59
C THR A 35 28.50 31.17 -19.28
N LEU A 36 29.47 30.87 -20.15
CA LEU A 36 29.63 29.54 -20.75
C LEU A 36 29.90 28.46 -19.71
N VAL A 37 30.81 28.72 -18.77
CA VAL A 37 31.12 27.78 -17.68
C VAL A 37 29.92 27.59 -16.77
N ALA A 38 29.23 28.67 -16.39
CA ALA A 38 28.02 28.60 -15.57
C ALA A 38 26.92 27.79 -16.28
N LEU A 39 26.77 27.94 -17.60
CA LEU A 39 25.82 27.17 -18.39
C LEU A 39 26.14 25.67 -18.38
N LEU A 40 27.42 25.29 -18.54
CA LEU A 40 27.85 23.88 -18.48
C LEU A 40 27.62 23.26 -17.11
N LEU A 41 27.89 24.00 -16.03
CA LEU A 41 27.60 23.57 -14.66
C LEU A 41 26.09 23.38 -14.45
N ALA A 42 25.27 24.32 -14.91
CA ALA A 42 23.82 24.20 -14.81
C ALA A 42 23.29 22.96 -15.55
N ILE A 43 23.78 22.68 -16.77
CA ILE A 43 23.36 21.50 -17.54
C ILE A 43 23.75 20.20 -16.82
N THR A 44 24.98 20.12 -16.30
CA THR A 44 25.45 18.92 -15.58
C THR A 44 24.70 18.70 -14.29
N GLU A 45 24.39 19.76 -13.54
CA GLU A 45 23.59 19.68 -12.31
C GLU A 45 22.14 19.26 -12.58
N ILE A 46 21.53 19.77 -13.66
CA ILE A 46 20.20 19.33 -14.11
C ILE A 46 20.21 17.84 -14.49
N ALA A 47 21.20 17.40 -15.28
CA ALA A 47 21.32 16.00 -15.68
C ALA A 47 21.48 15.07 -14.47
N TYR A 48 22.32 15.45 -13.52
CA TYR A 48 22.54 14.71 -12.27
C TYR A 48 21.27 14.66 -11.40
N SER A 49 20.54 15.78 -11.29
CA SER A 49 19.29 15.86 -10.55
C SER A 49 18.20 14.96 -11.14
N ILE A 50 18.08 14.93 -12.48
CA ILE A 50 17.13 14.03 -13.17
C ILE A 50 17.48 12.57 -12.89
N GLN A 51 18.75 12.19 -12.99
CA GLN A 51 19.17 10.81 -12.76
C GLN A 51 18.94 10.37 -11.31
N THR A 52 19.27 11.24 -10.34
CA THR A 52 19.04 10.99 -8.92
C THR A 52 17.54 10.85 -8.61
N THR A 53 16.71 11.71 -9.20
CA THR A 53 15.25 11.65 -9.04
C THR A 53 14.68 10.34 -9.58
N LYS A 54 15.12 9.89 -10.76
CA LYS A 54 14.69 8.61 -11.33
C LYS A 54 15.10 7.42 -10.45
N SER A 55 16.34 7.41 -9.97
CA SER A 55 16.82 6.37 -9.05
C SER A 55 16.02 6.32 -7.76
N LEU A 56 15.66 7.47 -7.18
CA LEU A 56 14.81 7.53 -5.99
C LEU A 56 13.39 7.03 -6.27
N GLN A 57 12.82 7.36 -7.43
CA GLN A 57 11.50 6.84 -7.84
C GLN A 57 11.51 5.32 -7.99
N GLU A 58 12.55 4.74 -8.59
CA GLU A 58 12.68 3.29 -8.74
C GLU A 58 12.84 2.60 -7.38
N GLN A 59 13.71 3.12 -6.52
CA GLN A 59 13.92 2.57 -5.17
C GLN A 59 12.66 2.67 -4.31
N THR A 60 11.94 3.79 -4.36
CA THR A 60 10.67 3.96 -3.62
C THR A 60 9.58 3.05 -4.16
N ALA A 61 9.48 2.87 -5.48
CA ALA A 61 8.56 1.92 -6.08
C ALA A 61 8.87 0.47 -5.66
N ALA A 62 10.15 0.08 -5.66
CA ALA A 62 10.59 -1.24 -5.21
C ALA A 62 10.33 -1.45 -3.71
N ALA A 63 10.61 -0.45 -2.87
CA ALA A 63 10.31 -0.50 -1.44
C ALA A 63 8.81 -0.59 -1.18
N LEU A 64 8.00 0.19 -1.88
CA LEU A 64 6.53 0.13 -1.77
C LEU A 64 5.99 -1.24 -2.21
N ALA A 65 6.54 -1.82 -3.27
CA ALA A 65 6.18 -3.17 -3.70
C ALA A 65 6.57 -4.25 -2.68
N ALA A 66 7.71 -4.10 -2.00
CA ALA A 66 8.11 -5.00 -0.92
C ALA A 66 7.17 -4.87 0.29
N VAL A 67 6.84 -3.64 0.71
CA VAL A 67 5.89 -3.39 1.80
C VAL A 67 4.51 -3.97 1.49
N ARG A 68 3.98 -3.72 0.28
CA ARG A 68 2.69 -4.29 -0.15
C ARG A 68 2.68 -5.81 -0.07
N ARG A 69 3.73 -6.50 -0.52
CA ARG A 69 3.83 -7.96 -0.40
C ARG A 69 3.76 -8.45 1.05
N VAL A 70 4.41 -7.74 1.97
CA VAL A 70 4.36 -8.09 3.40
C VAL A 70 2.98 -7.80 3.99
N GLU A 71 2.37 -6.67 3.63
CA GLU A 71 1.04 -6.29 4.08
C GLU A 71 -0.04 -7.26 3.56
N ASP A 72 0.04 -7.68 2.29
CA ASP A 72 -0.85 -8.68 1.71
C ASP A 72 -0.74 -10.03 2.43
N ALA A 73 0.48 -10.47 2.76
CA ALA A 73 0.70 -11.70 3.52
C ALA A 73 0.18 -11.60 4.97
N SER A 74 0.39 -10.45 5.62
CA SER A 74 -0.11 -10.18 6.98
C SER A 74 -1.63 -10.16 7.02
N THR A 75 -2.27 -9.42 6.11
CA THR A 75 -3.72 -9.31 6.05
C THR A 75 -4.41 -10.63 5.72
N LEU A 76 -3.78 -11.48 4.90
CA LEU A 76 -4.26 -12.84 4.66
C LEU A 76 -4.14 -13.73 5.91
N SER A 77 -3.06 -13.57 6.68
CA SER A 77 -2.90 -14.25 7.97
C SER A 77 -3.98 -13.80 8.98
N ASP A 78 -4.29 -12.50 9.01
CA ASP A 78 -5.38 -11.95 9.84
C ASP A 78 -6.76 -12.50 9.41
N CYS A 79 -6.99 -12.70 8.11
CA CYS A 79 -8.20 -13.34 7.60
C CYS A 79 -8.35 -14.76 8.13
N ILE A 80 -7.27 -15.55 8.09
CA ILE A 80 -7.26 -16.94 8.60
C ILE A 80 -7.51 -16.95 10.11
N ALA A 81 -6.83 -16.08 10.86
CA ALA A 81 -7.03 -15.96 12.30
C ALA A 81 -8.47 -15.60 12.67
N ALA A 82 -9.10 -14.69 11.93
CA ALA A 82 -10.50 -14.32 12.15
C ALA A 82 -11.48 -15.48 11.86
N ILE A 83 -11.21 -16.33 10.86
CA ILE A 83 -11.99 -17.56 10.62
C ILE A 83 -11.80 -18.55 11.77
N ASP A 84 -10.59 -18.71 12.29
CA ASP A 84 -10.31 -19.61 13.41
C ASP A 84 -11.02 -19.15 14.69
N ILE A 85 -11.02 -17.84 14.97
CA ILE A 85 -11.80 -17.24 16.07
C ILE A 85 -13.29 -17.50 15.88
N THR A 86 -13.81 -17.32 14.66
CA THR A 86 -15.21 -17.62 14.33
C THR A 86 -15.54 -19.09 14.60
N THR A 87 -14.67 -20.00 14.15
CA THR A 87 -14.81 -21.44 14.31
C THR A 87 -14.85 -21.83 15.79
N HIS A 88 -13.93 -21.31 16.59
CA HIS A 88 -13.89 -21.54 18.03
C HIS A 88 -15.14 -20.99 18.74
N ALA A 89 -15.62 -19.82 18.34
CA ALA A 89 -16.83 -19.22 18.90
C ALA A 89 -18.10 -20.03 18.56
N VAL A 90 -18.19 -20.58 17.34
CA VAL A 90 -19.26 -21.53 16.95
C VAL A 90 -19.19 -22.81 17.79
N LEU A 91 -17.98 -23.36 18.00
CA LEU A 91 -17.79 -24.55 18.83
C LEU A 91 -18.21 -24.30 20.29
N SER A 92 -17.90 -23.12 20.81
CA SER A 92 -18.25 -22.67 22.17
C SER A 92 -19.69 -22.16 22.30
N GLU A 93 -20.49 -22.22 21.23
CA GLU A 93 -21.89 -21.75 21.18
C GLU A 93 -22.07 -20.25 21.48
N ARG A 94 -20.98 -19.47 21.33
CA ARG A 94 -20.97 -18.02 21.49
C ARG A 94 -21.25 -17.36 20.14
N TYR A 95 -22.48 -17.47 19.65
CA TYR A 95 -22.84 -17.05 18.29
C TYR A 95 -22.68 -15.55 18.04
N ASP A 96 -22.83 -14.69 19.07
CA ASP A 96 -22.57 -13.25 18.94
C ASP A 96 -21.10 -12.96 18.64
N ALA A 97 -20.20 -13.64 19.34
CA ALA A 97 -18.76 -13.54 19.12
C ALA A 97 -18.37 -14.11 17.75
N ALA A 98 -19.02 -15.21 17.34
CA ALA A 98 -18.82 -15.79 16.02
C ALA A 98 -19.23 -14.83 14.90
N LEU A 99 -20.39 -14.18 15.03
CA LEU A 99 -20.87 -13.21 14.04
C LEU A 99 -19.92 -12.01 13.94
N GLY A 100 -19.49 -11.44 15.08
CA GLY A 100 -18.55 -10.31 15.09
C GLY A 100 -17.20 -10.64 14.44
N ALA A 101 -16.64 -11.81 14.77
CA ALA A 101 -15.40 -12.29 14.16
C ALA A 101 -15.55 -12.53 12.65
N TYR A 102 -16.70 -13.08 12.23
CA TYR A 102 -16.99 -13.35 10.83
C TYR A 102 -17.17 -12.06 10.00
N GLN A 103 -17.83 -11.04 10.56
CA GLN A 103 -17.97 -9.73 9.92
C GLN A 103 -16.62 -9.04 9.77
N HIS A 104 -15.76 -9.16 10.79
CA HIS A 104 -14.39 -8.66 10.71
C HIS A 104 -13.59 -9.36 9.60
N PHE A 105 -13.66 -10.70 9.53
CA PHE A 105 -13.11 -11.49 8.44
C PHE A 105 -13.61 -11.00 7.07
N ARG A 106 -14.92 -10.84 6.89
CA ARG A 106 -15.51 -10.44 5.60
C ARG A 106 -15.00 -9.07 5.15
N LYS A 107 -14.85 -8.12 6.08
CA LYS A 107 -14.29 -6.78 5.79
C LYS A 107 -12.82 -6.87 5.37
N LEU A 108 -12.01 -7.67 6.05
CA LEU A 108 -10.61 -7.90 5.70
C LEU A 108 -10.48 -8.59 4.34
N CYS A 109 -11.29 -9.60 4.10
CA CYS A 109 -11.26 -10.42 2.89
C CYS A 109 -11.61 -9.60 1.64
N VAL A 110 -12.69 -8.80 1.68
CA VAL A 110 -13.08 -7.93 0.54
C VAL A 110 -12.01 -6.88 0.23
N ARG A 111 -11.31 -6.36 1.25
CA ARG A 111 -10.22 -5.40 1.05
C ARG A 111 -8.98 -6.03 0.41
N THR A 112 -8.68 -7.27 0.77
CA THR A 112 -7.42 -7.94 0.44
C THR A 112 -7.52 -8.77 -0.84
N ILE A 113 -8.67 -9.40 -1.09
CA ILE A 113 -8.89 -10.30 -2.23
C ILE A 113 -10.06 -9.76 -3.06
N PRO A 114 -9.80 -8.91 -4.06
CA PRO A 114 -10.84 -8.38 -4.93
C PRO A 114 -11.48 -9.53 -5.74
N GLY A 115 -12.81 -9.62 -5.69
CA GLY A 115 -13.56 -10.67 -6.38
C GLY A 115 -13.51 -12.04 -5.71
N PHE A 116 -13.18 -12.12 -4.42
CA PHE A 116 -13.19 -13.38 -3.67
C PHE A 116 -14.56 -14.08 -3.76
N GLN A 117 -14.53 -15.32 -4.25
CA GLN A 117 -15.68 -16.20 -4.35
C GLN A 117 -15.30 -17.54 -3.73
N ILE A 118 -16.20 -18.09 -2.92
CA ILE A 118 -16.09 -19.47 -2.47
C ILE A 118 -16.60 -20.34 -3.63
N PRO A 119 -15.96 -21.46 -3.99
CA PRO A 119 -16.50 -22.38 -4.98
C PRO A 119 -17.90 -22.84 -4.55
N THR A 120 -18.91 -22.31 -5.25
CA THR A 120 -20.32 -22.31 -4.86
C THR A 120 -20.94 -23.70 -5.08
N THR A 121 -21.75 -24.15 -4.12
CA THR A 121 -22.56 -25.38 -4.25
C THR A 121 -23.95 -25.15 -4.86
N GLN A 122 -24.49 -23.93 -4.92
CA GLN A 122 -25.82 -23.63 -5.50
C GLN A 122 -25.93 -22.19 -6.07
N ASN A 123 -26.37 -22.05 -7.33
CA ASN A 123 -26.41 -20.81 -8.12
C ASN A 123 -27.69 -19.94 -7.94
N SER A 124 -28.43 -20.04 -6.83
CA SER A 124 -29.82 -19.52 -6.76
C SER A 124 -30.12 -18.53 -5.63
N SER A 125 -29.10 -18.02 -4.92
CA SER A 125 -29.29 -17.06 -3.83
C SER A 125 -28.96 -15.63 -4.24
N ALA A 126 -29.75 -14.66 -3.78
CA ALA A 126 -29.47 -13.23 -3.97
C ALA A 126 -28.21 -12.75 -3.19
N LEU A 127 -27.73 -13.57 -2.26
CA LEU A 127 -26.53 -13.35 -1.47
C LEU A 127 -25.40 -14.25 -1.96
N ASN A 128 -24.16 -13.75 -1.92
CA ASN A 128 -22.98 -14.60 -2.10
C ASN A 128 -22.84 -15.59 -0.92
N ASP A 129 -22.08 -16.68 -1.11
CA ASP A 129 -21.88 -17.72 -0.09
C ASP A 129 -21.42 -17.14 1.26
N LEU A 130 -20.60 -16.09 1.23
CA LEU A 130 -20.16 -15.36 2.42
C LEU A 130 -21.32 -14.68 3.17
N GLY A 131 -22.23 -14.04 2.43
CA GLY A 131 -23.42 -13.39 2.98
C GLY A 131 -24.46 -14.40 3.47
N GLU A 132 -24.60 -15.56 2.84
CA GLU A 132 -25.44 -16.63 3.38
C GLU A 132 -24.93 -17.16 4.73
N LEU A 133 -23.61 -17.33 4.84
CA LEU A 133 -23.00 -17.79 6.08
C LEU A 133 -23.14 -16.74 7.19
N GLU A 134 -23.01 -15.45 6.85
CA GLU A 134 -23.30 -14.35 7.78
C GLU A 134 -24.75 -14.38 8.23
N LEU A 135 -25.70 -14.54 7.30
CA LEU A 135 -27.12 -14.58 7.62
C LEU A 135 -27.45 -15.78 8.51
N LYS A 136 -26.84 -16.95 8.27
CA LYS A 136 -26.97 -18.12 9.14
C LYS A 136 -26.44 -17.86 10.54
N LEU A 137 -25.26 -17.25 10.67
CA LEU A 137 -24.71 -16.84 11.98
C LEU A 137 -25.60 -15.80 12.68
N ALA A 138 -26.11 -14.81 11.95
CA ALA A 138 -27.02 -13.79 12.48
C ALA A 138 -28.39 -14.35 12.88
N SER A 139 -28.86 -15.42 12.22
CA SER A 139 -30.07 -16.12 12.67
C SER A 139 -29.81 -16.90 13.96
N ALA A 140 -28.61 -17.45 14.13
CA ALA A 140 -28.21 -18.21 15.30
C ALA A 140 -28.06 -17.36 16.57
N THR A 141 -27.72 -16.06 16.46
CA THR A 141 -27.68 -15.14 17.60
C THR A 141 -29.05 -14.83 18.18
N ARG A 142 -30.10 -14.93 17.35
CA ARG A 142 -31.49 -14.65 17.75
C ARG A 142 -32.20 -15.84 18.37
N VAL A 143 -31.61 -17.03 18.31
CA VAL A 143 -32.20 -18.21 18.94
C VAL A 143 -31.85 -18.19 20.43
N ASN A 144 -32.86 -18.29 21.29
CA ASN A 144 -32.70 -18.22 22.75
C ASN A 144 -31.57 -19.14 23.24
N ALA A 145 -30.90 -18.75 24.33
CA ALA A 145 -29.75 -19.47 24.91
C ALA A 145 -29.99 -20.97 25.24
N GLY A 146 -31.26 -21.43 25.25
CA GLY A 146 -31.63 -22.84 25.41
C GLY A 146 -31.89 -23.62 24.10
N ALA A 147 -31.84 -22.98 22.95
CA ALA A 147 -32.10 -23.55 21.63
C ALA A 147 -30.98 -23.16 20.64
N GLY A 148 -29.73 -23.48 20.98
CA GLY A 148 -28.61 -23.30 20.06
C GLY A 148 -28.80 -24.06 18.73
N LEU A 149 -27.97 -23.73 17.74
CA LEU A 149 -27.92 -24.46 16.47
C LEU A 149 -27.89 -25.97 16.71
N SER A 150 -28.72 -26.72 16.01
CA SER A 150 -28.70 -28.18 16.06
C SER A 150 -27.35 -28.71 15.57
N LYS A 151 -26.92 -29.89 16.06
CA LYS A 151 -25.70 -30.57 15.60
C LYS A 151 -25.51 -30.55 14.07
N PRO A 152 -26.52 -30.88 13.23
CA PRO A 152 -26.34 -30.82 11.77
C PRO A 152 -26.12 -29.39 11.25
N GLN A 153 -26.78 -28.38 11.81
CA GLN A 153 -26.57 -26.98 11.40
C GLN A 153 -25.18 -26.47 11.79
N LYS A 154 -24.70 -26.84 12.99
CA LYS A 154 -23.34 -26.54 13.45
C LYS A 154 -22.29 -27.19 12.53
N HIS A 155 -22.49 -28.45 12.16
CA HIS A 155 -21.62 -29.14 11.22
C HIS A 155 -21.59 -28.46 9.85
N GLU A 156 -22.74 -28.04 9.32
CA GLU A 156 -22.83 -27.32 8.05
C GLU A 156 -22.09 -25.97 8.09
N ILE A 157 -22.24 -25.19 9.17
CA ILE A 157 -21.51 -23.92 9.36
C ILE A 157 -20.01 -24.17 9.41
N LEU A 158 -19.56 -25.16 10.19
CA LEU A 158 -18.14 -25.51 10.30
C LEU A 158 -17.56 -25.97 8.96
N ARG A 159 -18.30 -26.78 8.20
CA ARG A 159 -17.90 -27.19 6.86
C ARG A 159 -17.73 -26.00 5.94
N ARG A 160 -18.67 -25.05 5.94
CA ARG A 160 -18.56 -23.82 5.14
C ARG A 160 -17.38 -22.95 5.57
N LEU A 161 -17.16 -22.79 6.88
CA LEU A 161 -15.99 -22.05 7.39
C LEU A 161 -14.67 -22.68 6.95
N LEU A 162 -14.57 -24.01 6.94
CA LEU A 162 -13.39 -24.73 6.45
C LEU A 162 -13.17 -24.52 4.94
N LEU A 163 -14.24 -24.57 4.13
CA LEU A 163 -14.14 -24.27 2.70
C LEU A 163 -13.70 -22.81 2.45
N THR A 164 -14.23 -21.87 3.22
CA THR A 164 -13.80 -20.46 3.17
C THR A 164 -12.33 -20.33 3.55
N LYS A 165 -11.88 -21.01 4.61
CA LYS A 165 -10.48 -21.01 5.04
C LYS A 165 -9.57 -21.53 3.94
N GLN A 166 -9.92 -22.67 3.35
CA GLN A 166 -9.15 -23.26 2.25
C GLN A 166 -9.10 -22.33 1.02
N ALA A 167 -10.22 -21.68 0.68
CA ALA A 167 -10.25 -20.70 -0.40
C ALA A 167 -9.32 -19.50 -0.11
N VAL A 168 -9.28 -19.00 1.12
CA VAL A 168 -8.34 -17.93 1.53
C VAL A 168 -6.88 -18.41 1.47
N GLU A 169 -6.60 -19.63 1.91
CA GLU A 169 -5.25 -20.23 1.88
C GLU A 169 -4.71 -20.42 0.45
N LEU A 170 -5.58 -20.62 -0.54
CA LEU A 170 -5.17 -20.65 -1.96
C LEU A 170 -4.62 -19.30 -2.46
N HIS A 171 -5.03 -18.20 -1.83
CA HIS A 171 -4.51 -16.87 -2.12
C HIS A 171 -3.20 -16.56 -1.38
N ASN A 172 -2.74 -17.45 -0.50
CA ASN A 172 -1.49 -17.25 0.23
C ASN A 172 -0.28 -17.31 -0.72
N PRO A 173 0.55 -16.24 -0.80
CA PRO A 173 1.75 -16.24 -1.64
C PRO A 173 2.78 -17.30 -1.24
N ALA A 174 2.76 -17.79 0.02
CA ALA A 174 3.67 -18.84 0.49
C ALA A 174 3.33 -20.24 -0.07
N ASN A 175 2.14 -20.45 -0.62
CA ASN A 175 1.73 -21.74 -1.22
C ASN A 175 2.22 -21.92 -2.66
N ARG A 176 2.97 -20.95 -3.21
CA ARG A 176 3.51 -20.94 -4.59
C ARG A 176 5.01 -21.21 -4.68
N SER A 177 5.66 -21.55 -3.56
CA SER A 177 7.09 -21.89 -3.49
C SER A 177 7.34 -23.39 -3.60
#